data_AF-G9XVJ1-F1
#
_entry.id   AF-G9XVJ1-F1
#
_cell.length_a   1.000
_cell.length_b   1.000
_cell.length_c   1.000
_cell.angle_alpha   90.00
_cell.angle_beta   90.00
_cell.angle_gamma   90.00
#
_symmetry.space_group_name_H-M   'P 1'
#
loop_
_entity.id
_entity.type
_entity.pdbx_description
1 polymer ?
#
loop_
_entity_poly.entity_id
_entity_poly.type
_entity_poly.pdbx_seq_one_letter_code
_entity_poly.pdbx_strand_id
1 'polypeptide(L)'
;MSKISCSVCLDLMPLVKDGVASEDSRLLVQEHLAGCEHCNHSWGEKAGAEIEATTAMDDIVVLGKIKKQIIVFLLCIMLAGTLLGMVISNGMLMFYNGLIMPAIGGFGYILFKRKAYFVPLGLFAFSFIWVSLRGLIDGILTYTGIIELISMSAWWSAILSAFSAVGVLIAWLLHYAFKKEV
;
A
#
# COMPACT_ATOMS: atom_id res chain seq x y z
N MET A 1 4.70 -23.67 54.10
CA MET A 1 3.73 -24.54 53.37
C MET A 1 2.66 -23.66 52.74
N SER A 2 3.06 -22.80 51.80
CA SER A 2 2.18 -22.00 50.93
C SER A 2 1.67 -22.92 49.82
N LYS A 3 0.70 -23.78 50.15
CA LYS A 3 0.19 -24.79 49.22
C LYS A 3 -0.88 -24.17 48.32
N ILE A 4 -0.47 -23.40 47.30
CA ILE A 4 -1.34 -23.25 46.13
C ILE A 4 -1.51 -24.64 45.50
N SER A 5 -2.72 -24.96 45.02
CA SER A 5 -2.98 -26.23 44.36
C SER A 5 -2.37 -26.24 42.95
N CYS A 6 -2.14 -27.44 42.40
CA CYS A 6 -1.64 -27.58 41.03
C CYS A 6 -2.54 -26.87 40.01
N SER A 7 -3.87 -26.85 40.24
CA SER A 7 -4.81 -26.09 39.40
C SER A 7 -4.51 -24.60 39.39
N VAL A 8 -4.34 -23.99 40.56
CA VAL A 8 -4.00 -22.56 40.70
C VAL A 8 -2.62 -22.28 40.12
N CYS A 9 -1.65 -23.19 40.29
CA CYS A 9 -0.35 -23.07 39.66
C CYS A 9 -0.47 -23.05 38.12
N LEU A 10 -1.22 -23.97 37.53
CA LEU A 10 -1.45 -24.06 36.09
C LEU A 10 -2.16 -22.81 35.54
N ASP A 11 -3.11 -22.24 36.28
CA ASP A 11 -3.82 -21.02 35.88
C ASP A 11 -2.90 -19.79 35.92
N LEU A 12 -1.98 -19.71 36.89
CA LEU A 12 -1.03 -18.61 37.04
C LEU A 12 0.17 -18.71 36.10
N MET A 13 0.52 -19.92 35.63
CA MET A 13 1.69 -20.15 34.77
C MET A 13 1.73 -19.29 33.50
N PRO A 14 0.63 -19.15 32.70
CA PRO A 14 0.60 -18.25 31.56
C PRO A 14 0.87 -16.79 31.94
N LEU A 15 0.23 -16.29 33.00
CA LEU A 15 0.39 -14.91 33.48
C LEU A 15 1.82 -14.60 33.93
N VAL A 16 2.49 -15.60 34.54
CA VAL A 16 3.90 -15.50 34.93
C VAL A 16 4.82 -15.55 33.70
N LYS A 17 4.52 -16.38 32.69
CA LYS A 17 5.26 -16.42 31.41
C LYS A 17 5.12 -15.12 30.62
N ASP A 18 3.93 -14.54 30.61
CA ASP A 18 3.61 -13.30 29.91
C ASP A 18 4.14 -12.05 30.63
N GLY A 19 4.75 -12.22 31.82
CA GLY A 19 5.36 -11.12 32.59
C GLY A 19 4.38 -10.14 33.23
N VAL A 20 3.08 -10.48 33.26
CA VAL A 20 2.00 -9.61 33.78
C VAL A 20 1.58 -9.96 35.22
N ALA A 21 2.06 -11.07 35.76
CA ALA A 21 1.79 -11.48 37.13
C ALA A 21 2.53 -10.59 38.16
N SER A 22 1.93 -10.38 39.32
CA SER A 22 2.58 -9.71 40.45
C SER A 22 3.76 -10.54 40.98
N GLU A 23 4.71 -9.89 41.66
CA GLU A 23 5.86 -10.58 42.26
C GLU A 23 5.46 -11.67 43.26
N ASP A 24 4.38 -11.44 44.02
CA ASP A 24 3.83 -12.43 44.94
C ASP A 24 3.35 -13.70 44.19
N SER A 25 2.64 -13.52 43.07
CA SER A 25 2.19 -14.65 42.23
C SER A 25 3.35 -15.38 41.57
N ARG A 26 4.41 -14.66 41.18
CA ARG A 26 5.63 -15.27 40.63
C ARG A 26 6.35 -16.14 41.64
N LEU A 27 6.55 -15.64 42.86
CA LEU A 27 7.21 -16.39 43.93
C LEU A 27 6.42 -17.65 44.30
N LEU A 28 5.08 -17.55 44.36
CA LEU A 28 4.20 -18.70 44.65
C LEU A 28 4.31 -19.81 43.59
N VAL A 29 4.35 -19.44 42.31
CA VAL A 29 4.52 -20.42 41.22
C VAL A 29 5.92 -21.04 41.26
N GLN A 30 6.98 -20.26 41.49
CA GLN A 30 8.34 -20.79 41.59
C GLN A 30 8.51 -21.75 42.78
N GLU A 31 7.93 -21.43 43.94
CA GLU A 31 7.95 -22.31 45.12
C GLU A 31 7.20 -23.63 44.83
N HIS A 32 6.06 -23.57 44.12
CA HIS A 32 5.30 -24.76 43.74
C HIS A 32 6.03 -25.63 42.70
N LEU A 33 6.66 -25.02 41.70
CA LEU A 33 7.44 -25.72 40.67
C LEU A 33 8.64 -26.48 41.28
N ALA A 34 9.27 -25.93 42.32
CA ALA A 34 10.36 -26.59 43.02
C ALA A 34 9.93 -27.87 43.77
N GLY A 35 8.65 -27.98 44.13
CA GLY A 35 8.09 -29.11 44.89
C GLY A 35 7.19 -30.06 44.09
N CYS A 36 6.84 -29.74 42.84
CA CYS A 36 5.90 -30.52 42.04
C CYS A 36 6.47 -30.84 40.65
N GLU A 37 6.88 -32.10 40.45
CA GLU A 37 7.41 -32.58 39.17
C GLU A 37 6.39 -32.45 38.02
N HIS A 38 5.10 -32.65 38.29
CA HIS A 38 4.04 -32.52 37.28
C HIS A 38 3.90 -31.09 36.74
N CYS A 39 3.93 -30.09 37.62
CA CYS A 39 3.85 -28.69 37.21
C CYS A 39 5.17 -28.23 36.57
N ASN A 40 6.30 -28.73 37.05
CA ASN A 40 7.62 -28.45 36.47
C ASN A 40 7.77 -29.02 35.04
N HIS A 41 7.27 -30.22 34.79
CA HIS A 41 7.22 -30.79 33.44
C HIS A 41 6.34 -29.95 32.51
N SER A 42 5.15 -29.56 32.99
CA SER A 42 4.21 -28.70 32.25
C SER A 42 4.78 -27.30 31.96
N TRP A 43 5.69 -26.82 32.81
CA TRP A 43 6.41 -25.57 32.60
C TRP A 43 7.37 -25.66 31.40
N GLY A 44 8.12 -26.76 31.32
CA GLY A 44 9.13 -27.03 30.28
C GLY A 44 8.56 -27.46 28.92
N GLU A 45 7.49 -28.25 28.88
CA GLU A 45 6.91 -28.74 27.62
C GLU A 45 6.31 -27.64 26.74
N LYS A 46 5.79 -26.57 27.36
CA LYS A 46 5.23 -25.41 26.66
C LYS A 46 6.22 -24.25 26.48
N ALA A 47 7.52 -24.47 26.69
CA ALA A 47 8.52 -23.40 26.70
C ALA A 47 9.32 -23.26 25.38
N GLY A 48 9.07 -24.08 24.35
CA GLY A 48 9.96 -24.10 23.17
C GLY A 48 9.34 -24.06 21.78
N ALA A 49 8.02 -24.21 21.60
CA ALA A 49 7.50 -24.58 20.27
C ALA A 49 6.49 -23.65 19.60
N GLU A 50 5.74 -22.79 20.31
CA GLU A 50 4.50 -22.25 19.68
C GLU A 50 4.29 -20.73 19.70
N ILE A 51 5.07 -19.93 20.44
CA ILE A 51 4.68 -18.51 20.63
C ILE A 51 5.64 -17.49 19.97
N GLU A 52 6.94 -17.76 19.83
CA GLU A 52 7.87 -16.77 19.23
C GLU A 52 8.33 -17.07 17.79
N ALA A 53 8.20 -18.31 17.29
CA ALA A 53 8.66 -18.67 15.95
C ALA A 53 7.58 -18.61 14.86
N THR A 54 6.29 -18.63 15.23
CA THR A 54 5.16 -18.72 14.29
C THR A 54 4.65 -17.35 13.85
N THR A 55 4.74 -16.32 14.69
CA THR A 55 4.19 -14.98 14.40
C THR A 55 5.17 -14.10 13.61
N ALA A 56 6.47 -14.14 13.93
CA ALA A 56 7.47 -13.30 13.28
C ALA A 56 7.78 -13.69 11.82
N MET A 57 7.68 -14.98 11.48
CA MET A 57 7.96 -15.47 10.12
C MET A 57 6.77 -15.31 9.17
N ASP A 58 5.53 -15.36 9.69
CA ASP A 58 4.31 -15.22 8.89
C ASP A 58 4.00 -13.75 8.56
N ASP A 59 4.16 -12.83 9.53
CA ASP A 59 3.84 -11.41 9.32
C ASP A 59 4.68 -10.76 8.21
N ILE A 60 5.98 -11.06 8.12
CA ILE A 60 6.86 -10.47 7.09
C ILE A 60 6.49 -10.98 5.68
N VAL A 61 6.14 -12.27 5.57
CA VAL A 61 5.76 -12.90 4.28
C VAL A 61 4.35 -12.46 3.86
N VAL A 62 3.42 -12.38 4.80
CA VAL A 62 2.04 -11.92 4.56
C VAL A 62 2.02 -10.43 4.20
N LEU A 63 2.74 -9.58 4.95
CA LEU A 63 2.88 -8.15 4.64
C LEU A 63 3.51 -7.92 3.26
N GLY A 64 4.50 -8.75 2.88
CA GLY A 64 5.12 -8.71 1.55
C GLY A 64 4.11 -9.01 0.43
N LYS A 65 3.30 -10.06 0.59
CA LYS A 65 2.25 -10.44 -0.37
C LYS A 65 1.17 -9.36 -0.51
N ILE A 66 0.70 -8.80 0.60
CA ILE A 66 -0.32 -7.74 0.62
C ILE A 66 0.21 -6.48 -0.06
N LYS A 67 1.43 -6.03 0.27
CA LYS A 67 2.05 -4.87 -0.38
C LYS A 67 2.15 -5.06 -1.89
N LYS A 68 2.58 -6.24 -2.34
CA LYS A 68 2.68 -6.56 -3.77
C LYS A 68 1.29 -6.53 -4.44
N GLN A 69 0.27 -7.10 -3.79
CA GLN A 69 -1.10 -7.07 -4.32
C GLN A 69 -1.65 -5.64 -4.43
N ILE A 70 -1.42 -4.79 -3.43
CA ILE A 70 -1.83 -3.38 -3.46
C ILE A 70 -1.11 -2.61 -4.57
N ILE A 71 0.19 -2.83 -4.75
CA ILE A 71 0.98 -2.22 -5.83
C ILE A 71 0.42 -2.63 -7.20
N VAL A 72 0.18 -3.93 -7.41
CA VAL A 72 -0.37 -4.44 -8.67
C VAL A 72 -1.77 -3.87 -8.91
N PHE A 73 -2.62 -3.83 -7.89
CA PHE A 73 -3.96 -3.28 -7.97
C PHE A 73 -3.95 -1.79 -8.34
N LEU A 74 -3.10 -0.98 -7.70
CA LEU A 74 -2.92 0.43 -8.03
C LEU A 74 -2.42 0.62 -9.46
N LEU A 75 -1.47 -0.20 -9.91
CA LEU A 75 -0.99 -0.17 -11.31
C LEU A 75 -2.11 -0.50 -12.30
N CYS A 76 -2.95 -1.50 -12.01
CA CYS A 76 -4.11 -1.83 -12.84
C CYS A 76 -5.12 -0.68 -12.90
N ILE A 77 -5.41 -0.03 -11.76
CA ILE A 77 -6.29 1.15 -11.73
C ILE A 77 -5.70 2.30 -12.53
N MET A 78 -4.41 2.58 -12.40
CA MET A 78 -3.74 3.63 -13.16
C MET A 78 -3.79 3.36 -14.66
N LEU A 79 -3.53 2.12 -15.08
CA LEU A 79 -3.62 1.72 -16.48
C LEU A 79 -5.04 1.86 -17.02
N ALA A 80 -6.02 1.27 -16.32
CA ALA A 80 -7.43 1.31 -16.71
C ALA A 80 -7.98 2.73 -16.74
N GLY A 81 -7.66 3.55 -15.73
CA GLY A 81 -8.05 4.95 -15.66
C GLY A 81 -7.42 5.79 -16.77
N THR A 82 -6.16 5.53 -17.12
CA THR A 82 -5.50 6.21 -18.25
C THR A 82 -6.21 5.87 -19.55
N LEU A 83 -6.43 4.58 -19.84
CA LEU A 83 -7.13 4.14 -21.04
C LEU A 83 -8.55 4.70 -21.11
N LEU A 84 -9.29 4.63 -20.00
CA LEU A 84 -10.65 5.17 -19.90
C LEU A 84 -10.66 6.67 -20.17
N GLY A 85 -9.75 7.41 -19.55
CA GLY A 85 -9.58 8.84 -19.75
C GLY A 85 -9.30 9.20 -21.21
N MET A 86 -8.47 8.41 -21.89
CA MET A 86 -8.18 8.61 -23.32
C MET A 86 -9.38 8.34 -24.23
N VAL A 87 -10.21 7.34 -23.92
CA VAL A 87 -11.41 7.02 -24.72
C VAL A 87 -12.45 8.13 -24.61
N ILE A 88 -12.66 8.69 -23.42
CA ILE A 88 -13.68 9.73 -23.17
C ILE A 88 -13.22 11.14 -23.55
N SER A 89 -11.94 11.33 -23.91
CA SER A 89 -11.34 12.62 -24.24
C SER A 89 -11.94 13.33 -25.46
N ASN A 90 -12.75 12.68 -26.30
CA ASN A 90 -13.25 13.29 -27.55
C ASN A 90 -14.76 13.57 -27.53
N GLY A 91 -15.36 13.75 -26.35
CA GLY A 91 -16.80 14.02 -26.24
C GLY A 91 -17.21 14.73 -24.95
N MET A 92 -18.52 14.75 -24.67
CA MET A 92 -19.11 15.40 -23.49
C MET A 92 -18.53 14.92 -22.16
N LEU A 93 -18.02 13.68 -22.13
CA LEU A 93 -17.41 13.07 -20.95
C LEU A 93 -15.98 13.56 -20.66
N MET A 94 -15.43 14.48 -21.47
CA MET A 94 -14.09 15.05 -21.24
C MET A 94 -13.92 15.66 -19.84
N PHE A 95 -14.98 16.26 -19.28
CA PHE A 95 -14.89 16.91 -17.96
C PHE A 95 -14.50 15.93 -16.84
N TYR A 96 -14.80 14.63 -16.99
CA TYR A 96 -14.37 13.61 -16.04
C TYR A 96 -12.84 13.42 -16.00
N ASN A 97 -12.11 13.81 -17.06
CA ASN A 97 -10.64 13.81 -17.05
C ASN A 97 -10.07 14.81 -16.02
N GLY A 98 -10.85 15.82 -15.62
CA GLY A 98 -10.49 16.72 -14.53
C GLY A 98 -10.43 16.04 -13.15
N LEU A 99 -11.06 14.87 -12.99
CA LEU A 99 -10.98 14.06 -11.77
C LEU A 99 -10.07 12.84 -11.94
N ILE A 100 -10.18 12.16 -13.08
CA ILE A 100 -9.45 10.91 -13.36
C ILE A 100 -7.94 11.16 -13.43
N MET A 101 -7.49 12.19 -14.18
CA MET A 101 -6.05 12.42 -14.39
C MET A 101 -5.32 12.85 -13.11
N PRO A 102 -5.88 13.77 -12.27
CA PRO A 102 -5.27 14.04 -10.96
C PRO A 102 -5.27 12.82 -10.03
N ALA A 103 -6.32 11.98 -10.06
CA ALA A 103 -6.32 10.74 -9.27
C ALA A 103 -5.19 9.80 -9.68
N ILE A 104 -4.97 9.61 -10.99
CA ILE A 104 -3.84 8.81 -11.52
C ILE A 104 -2.50 9.41 -11.08
N GLY A 105 -2.35 10.73 -11.15
CA GLY A 105 -1.16 11.43 -10.65
C GLY A 105 -0.92 11.19 -9.16
N GLY A 106 -1.97 11.29 -8.34
CA GLY A 106 -1.91 11.03 -6.90
C GLY A 106 -1.54 9.58 -6.55
N PHE A 107 -2.17 8.60 -7.21
CA PHE A 107 -1.80 7.18 -7.06
C PHE A 107 -0.36 6.92 -7.52
N GLY A 108 0.07 7.57 -8.60
CA GLY A 108 1.44 7.55 -9.08
C GLY A 108 2.44 8.10 -8.04
N TYR A 109 2.08 9.13 -7.30
CA TYR A 109 2.90 9.62 -6.18
C TYR A 109 2.99 8.60 -5.04
N ILE A 110 1.90 7.91 -4.70
CA ILE A 110 1.91 6.88 -3.65
C ILE A 110 2.83 5.71 -4.03
N LEU A 111 2.80 5.29 -5.30
CA LEU A 111 3.64 4.21 -5.85
C LEU A 111 5.12 4.59 -6.00
N PHE A 112 5.42 5.75 -6.60
CA PHE A 112 6.78 6.11 -7.04
C PHE A 112 7.47 7.16 -6.15
N LYS A 113 6.74 7.82 -5.24
CA LYS A 113 7.23 8.83 -4.28
C LYS A 113 8.13 9.87 -4.93
N ARG A 114 9.46 9.84 -4.69
CA ARG A 114 10.42 10.80 -5.28
C ARG A 114 10.50 10.74 -6.80
N LYS A 115 10.16 9.58 -7.40
CA LYS A 115 10.14 9.36 -8.85
C LYS A 115 8.77 9.67 -9.48
N ALA A 116 7.84 10.27 -8.73
CA ALA A 116 6.49 10.57 -9.22
C ALA A 116 6.47 11.54 -10.42
N TYR A 117 7.54 12.31 -10.64
CA TYR A 117 7.66 13.17 -11.83
C TYR A 117 7.66 12.39 -13.15
N PHE A 118 7.99 11.09 -13.14
CA PHE A 118 7.88 10.24 -14.33
C PHE A 118 6.43 9.93 -14.72
N VAL A 119 5.47 10.08 -13.80
CA VAL A 119 4.05 9.79 -14.04
C VAL A 119 3.45 10.77 -15.06
N PRO A 120 3.48 12.10 -14.85
CA PRO A 120 2.97 13.05 -15.85
C PRO A 120 3.78 13.01 -17.15
N LEU A 121 5.09 12.74 -17.08
CA LEU A 121 5.93 12.59 -18.28
C LEU A 121 5.56 11.35 -19.12
N GLY A 122 5.34 10.21 -18.46
CA GLY A 122 4.88 8.99 -19.11
C GLY A 122 3.48 9.13 -19.69
N LEU A 123 2.58 9.79 -18.95
CA LEU A 123 1.23 10.13 -19.43
C LEU A 123 1.27 11.05 -20.66
N PHE A 124 2.15 12.04 -20.67
CA PHE A 124 2.34 12.91 -21.84
C PHE A 124 2.75 12.08 -23.06
N ALA A 125 3.80 11.26 -22.93
CA ALA A 125 4.29 10.43 -24.03
C ALA A 125 3.23 9.44 -24.54
N PHE A 126 2.56 8.73 -23.63
CA PHE A 126 1.51 7.77 -23.99
C PHE A 126 0.32 8.45 -24.65
N SER A 127 -0.17 9.55 -24.08
CA SER A 127 -1.27 10.34 -24.64
C SER A 127 -0.91 10.90 -26.01
N PHE A 128 0.31 11.42 -26.17
CA PHE A 128 0.76 12.02 -27.41
C PHE A 128 0.81 10.99 -28.54
N ILE A 129 1.36 9.81 -28.26
CA ILE A 129 1.39 8.69 -29.22
C ILE A 129 -0.04 8.27 -29.57
N TRP A 130 -0.92 8.13 -28.58
CA TRP A 130 -2.31 7.70 -28.79
C TRP A 130 -3.10 8.70 -29.64
N VAL A 131 -3.05 9.99 -29.30
CA VAL A 131 -3.76 11.05 -30.06
C VAL A 131 -3.19 11.17 -31.47
N SER A 132 -1.87 11.10 -31.62
CA SER A 132 -1.22 11.17 -32.94
C SER A 132 -1.58 9.96 -33.81
N LEU A 133 -1.54 8.75 -33.24
CA LEU A 133 -1.91 7.52 -33.96
C LEU A 133 -3.37 7.55 -34.38
N ARG A 134 -4.26 7.98 -33.48
CA ARG A 134 -5.69 8.17 -33.80
C ARG A 134 -5.88 9.22 -34.90
N GLY A 135 -5.19 10.36 -34.83
CA GLY A 135 -5.25 11.39 -35.86
C GLY A 135 -4.77 10.91 -37.23
N LEU A 136 -3.80 9.98 -37.27
CA LEU A 136 -3.38 9.32 -38.52
C LEU A 136 -4.45 8.35 -39.05
N ILE A 137 -5.12 7.60 -38.17
CA ILE A 137 -6.19 6.63 -38.53
C ILE A 137 -7.47 7.33 -38.99
N ASP A 138 -7.90 8.36 -38.25
CA ASP A 138 -9.11 9.16 -38.56
C ASP A 138 -8.91 10.03 -39.82
N GLY A 139 -7.67 10.17 -40.29
CA GLY A 139 -7.35 10.44 -41.69
C GLY A 139 -6.72 11.80 -41.99
N ILE A 140 -5.86 11.77 -43.01
CA ILE A 140 -5.23 12.87 -43.79
C ILE A 140 -6.21 13.99 -44.23
N LEU A 141 -7.52 13.84 -44.04
CA LEU A 141 -8.55 14.80 -44.47
C LEU A 141 -8.89 15.87 -43.42
N THR A 142 -8.57 15.66 -42.13
CA THR A 142 -8.93 16.61 -41.05
C THR A 142 -7.80 17.61 -40.75
N TYR A 143 -6.55 17.21 -41.01
CA TYR A 143 -5.35 18.01 -40.75
C TYR A 143 -4.69 18.37 -42.06
N THR A 144 -4.45 19.65 -42.29
CA THR A 144 -3.89 20.13 -43.56
C THR A 144 -2.37 19.90 -43.65
N GLY A 145 -1.71 19.58 -42.53
CA GLY A 145 -0.30 19.24 -42.48
C GLY A 145 0.15 18.51 -41.22
N ILE A 146 1.31 17.85 -41.28
CA ILE A 146 1.92 17.07 -40.19
C ILE A 146 2.22 17.95 -38.96
N ILE A 147 2.57 19.22 -39.17
CA ILE A 147 2.86 20.17 -38.10
C ILE A 147 1.60 20.45 -37.27
N GLU A 148 0.43 20.59 -37.92
CA GLU A 148 -0.84 20.81 -37.21
C GLU A 148 -1.23 19.59 -36.37
N LEU A 149 -1.06 18.38 -36.92
CA LEU A 149 -1.27 17.13 -36.19
C LEU A 149 -0.39 17.08 -34.92
N ILE A 150 0.91 17.34 -35.07
CA ILE A 150 1.85 17.31 -33.93
C ILE A 150 1.49 18.38 -32.90
N SER A 151 1.17 19.60 -33.35
CA SER A 151 0.84 20.72 -32.47
C SER A 151 -0.43 20.46 -31.66
N MET A 152 -1.49 19.98 -32.32
CA MET A 152 -2.76 19.65 -31.67
C MET A 152 -2.63 18.47 -30.70
N SER A 153 -1.91 17.43 -31.11
CA SER A 153 -1.58 16.30 -30.23
C SER A 153 -0.79 16.74 -29.01
N ALA A 154 0.24 17.58 -29.19
CA ALA A 154 1.06 18.09 -28.10
C ALA A 154 0.25 18.93 -27.13
N TRP A 155 -0.64 19.79 -27.63
CA TRP A 155 -1.50 20.64 -26.81
C TRP A 155 -2.44 19.80 -25.92
N TRP A 156 -3.13 18.82 -26.49
CA TRP A 156 -4.02 17.94 -25.73
C TRP A 156 -3.29 17.11 -24.70
N SER A 157 -2.15 16.53 -25.07
CA SER A 157 -1.34 15.74 -24.15
C SER A 157 -0.73 16.58 -23.03
N ALA A 158 -0.39 17.84 -23.30
CA ALA A 158 0.10 18.77 -22.28
C ALA A 158 -0.98 19.05 -21.22
N ILE A 159 -2.23 19.27 -21.61
CA ILE A 159 -3.34 19.50 -20.67
C ILE A 159 -3.55 18.28 -19.76
N LEU A 160 -3.61 17.08 -20.33
CA LEU A 160 -3.79 15.84 -19.56
C LEU A 160 -2.62 15.57 -18.61
N SER A 161 -1.39 15.80 -19.07
CA SER A 161 -0.18 15.69 -18.26
C SER A 161 -0.18 16.71 -17.11
N ALA A 162 -0.62 17.95 -17.36
CA ALA A 162 -0.72 18.98 -16.34
C ALA A 162 -1.69 18.61 -15.23
N PHE A 163 -2.86 18.04 -15.55
CA PHE A 163 -3.79 17.56 -14.52
C PHE A 163 -3.21 16.42 -13.68
N SER A 164 -2.48 15.49 -14.30
CA SER A 164 -1.75 14.47 -13.55
C SER A 164 -0.67 15.07 -12.64
N ALA A 165 0.07 16.08 -13.12
CA ALA A 165 1.05 16.79 -12.32
C ALA A 165 0.42 17.50 -11.11
N VAL A 166 -0.76 18.12 -11.27
CA VAL A 166 -1.55 18.68 -10.16
C VAL A 166 -1.88 17.59 -9.14
N GLY A 167 -2.31 16.42 -9.58
CA GLY A 167 -2.55 15.26 -8.71
C GLY A 167 -1.31 14.83 -7.91
N VAL A 168 -0.15 14.77 -8.57
CA VAL A 168 1.14 14.49 -7.91
C VAL A 168 1.47 15.56 -6.86
N LEU A 169 1.27 16.83 -7.19
CA LEU A 169 1.53 17.95 -6.27
C LEU A 169 0.62 17.88 -5.04
N ILE A 170 -0.68 17.62 -5.23
CA ILE A 170 -1.64 17.46 -4.13
C ILE A 170 -1.21 16.32 -3.21
N ALA A 171 -0.90 15.15 -3.78
CA ALA A 171 -0.47 13.99 -2.98
C ALA A 171 0.85 14.23 -2.25
N TRP A 172 1.79 14.96 -2.88
CA TRP A 172 3.03 15.38 -2.25
C TRP A 172 2.80 16.33 -1.07
N LEU A 173 1.93 17.33 -1.23
CA LEU A 173 1.57 18.27 -0.17
C LEU A 173 0.89 17.58 1.02
N LEU A 174 -0.06 16.69 0.75
CA LEU A 174 -0.73 15.90 1.79
C LEU A 174 0.27 15.02 2.54
N HIS A 175 1.14 14.32 1.82
CA HIS A 175 2.17 13.50 2.44
C HIS A 175 3.15 14.34 3.28
N TYR A 176 3.49 15.56 2.85
CA TYR A 176 4.31 16.47 3.64
C TYR A 176 3.59 16.95 4.91
N ALA A 177 2.32 17.32 4.81
CA ALA A 177 1.50 17.79 5.93
C ALA A 177 1.38 16.71 7.02
N PHE A 178 0.97 15.49 6.65
CA PHE A 178 0.79 14.39 7.61
C PHE A 178 2.11 13.84 8.18
N LYS A 179 3.24 14.01 7.47
CA LYS A 179 4.55 13.60 8.00
C LYS A 179 5.01 14.49 9.15
N LYS A 180 4.46 15.70 9.31
CA LYS A 180 4.84 16.64 10.38
C LYS A 180 4.15 16.34 11.72
N GLU A 181 3.13 15.49 11.73
CA GLU A 181 2.29 15.21 12.91
C GLU A 181 2.67 13.92 13.67
N VAL A 182 3.79 13.26 13.30
CA VAL A 182 4.34 12.07 13.97
C VAL A 182 5.82 12.28 14.28
#